data_AF-A0AAF0KUQ4-F1
#
_entry.id   AF-A0AAF0KUQ4-F1
#
_cell.length_a   1.000
_cell.length_b   1.000
_cell.length_c   1.000
_cell.angle_alpha   90.00
_cell.angle_beta   90.00
_cell.angle_gamma   90.00
#
_symmetry.space_group_name_H-M   'P 1'
#
loop_
_entity.id
_entity.type
_entity.pdbx_description
1 polymer ?
#
loop_
_entity_poly.entity_id
_entity_poly.type
_entity_poly.pdbx_seq_one_letter_code
_entity_poly.pdbx_strand_id
1 'polypeptide(L)'
;MWNSVPFLSALAFWSLLITAVSGGVAVVSGLIGGLAAGRASDIVTRNANVDIANANARLEQAKLETEKLKKEFSWREIGQSQNDEIKNIISGKSFPVTISWTAGDSEGSHFARQLGNALTDAGVSVVAFSPMALLGEEAHGLSVGSWNKTEIDTLSAAFIAAGFGKPKVKIYEKPAVGQPGSITHIFVGYRSVPVVGN
;
A
#
# COMPACT_ATOMS: atom_id res chain seq x y z
N MET A 1 -17.23 -100.68 -5.05
CA MET A 1 -17.83 -99.34 -5.15
C MET A 1 -17.60 -98.65 -3.81
N TRP A 2 -16.60 -97.78 -3.73
CA TRP A 2 -16.26 -97.07 -2.50
C TRP A 2 -17.18 -95.85 -2.37
N ASN A 3 -17.89 -95.76 -1.25
CA ASN A 3 -18.91 -94.76 -0.98
C ASN A 3 -18.22 -93.40 -0.68
N SER A 4 -17.89 -92.63 -1.71
CA SER A 4 -17.15 -91.35 -1.67
C SER A 4 -18.01 -90.13 -1.27
N VAL A 5 -19.29 -90.35 -0.97
CA VAL A 5 -20.28 -89.33 -0.57
C VAL A 5 -19.92 -88.56 0.72
N PRO A 6 -19.26 -89.13 1.76
CA PRO A 6 -18.94 -88.39 2.99
C PRO A 6 -17.81 -87.37 2.80
N PHE A 7 -16.83 -87.68 1.95
CA PHE A 7 -15.63 -86.84 1.76
C PHE A 7 -15.95 -85.56 0.97
N LEU A 8 -16.69 -85.68 -0.13
CA LEU A 8 -17.09 -84.53 -0.94
C LEU A 8 -18.02 -83.58 -0.17
N SER A 9 -18.88 -84.13 0.70
CA SER A 9 -19.77 -83.33 1.56
C SER A 9 -18.99 -82.57 2.64
N ALA A 10 -17.98 -83.19 3.26
CA ALA A 10 -17.10 -82.52 4.21
C ALA A 10 -16.28 -81.42 3.53
N LEU A 11 -15.73 -81.69 2.34
CA LEU A 11 -14.92 -80.73 1.60
C LEU A 11 -15.76 -79.53 1.15
N ALA A 12 -17.00 -79.76 0.71
CA ALA A 12 -17.96 -78.70 0.40
C ALA A 12 -18.28 -77.85 1.64
N PHE A 13 -18.59 -78.46 2.78
CA PHE A 13 -18.88 -77.75 4.04
C PHE A 13 -17.71 -76.86 4.49
N TRP A 14 -16.48 -77.39 4.49
CA TRP A 14 -15.29 -76.62 4.88
C TRP A 14 -14.95 -75.51 3.89
N SER A 15 -15.15 -75.71 2.58
CA SER A 15 -14.93 -74.66 1.57
C SER A 15 -15.91 -73.50 1.70
N LEU A 16 -17.18 -73.78 2.01
CA LEU A 16 -18.21 -72.76 2.29
C LEU A 16 -17.88 -71.97 3.55
N LEU A 17 -17.39 -72.65 4.59
CA LEU A 17 -17.01 -72.01 5.84
C LEU A 17 -15.80 -71.07 5.65
N ILE A 18 -14.78 -71.50 4.91
CA ILE A 18 -13.63 -70.65 4.56
C ILE A 18 -14.07 -69.46 3.69
N THR A 19 -14.97 -69.67 2.73
CA THR A 19 -15.49 -68.60 1.86
C THR A 19 -16.31 -67.58 2.67
N ALA A 20 -17.13 -68.03 3.61
CA ALA A 20 -17.91 -67.15 4.48
C ALA A 20 -17.02 -66.33 5.42
N VAL A 21 -16.00 -66.95 6.02
CA VAL A 21 -15.04 -66.25 6.91
C VAL A 21 -14.19 -65.25 6.12
N SER A 22 -13.67 -65.63 4.95
CA SER A 22 -12.88 -64.73 4.10
C SER A 22 -13.72 -63.57 3.54
N GLY A 23 -14.97 -63.82 3.14
CA GLY A 23 -15.92 -62.78 2.75
C GLY A 23 -16.22 -61.80 3.88
N GLY A 24 -16.43 -62.30 5.11
CA GLY A 24 -16.65 -61.46 6.30
C GLY A 24 -15.46 -60.57 6.64
N VAL A 25 -14.23 -61.11 6.58
CA VAL A 25 -13.00 -60.33 6.83
C VAL A 25 -12.80 -59.25 5.77
N ALA A 26 -13.12 -59.52 4.50
CA ALA A 26 -13.02 -58.54 3.42
C ALA A 26 -13.97 -57.35 3.62
N VAL A 27 -15.22 -57.60 4.02
CA VAL A 27 -16.21 -56.54 4.27
C VAL A 27 -15.81 -55.66 5.46
N VAL A 28 -15.33 -56.26 6.55
CA VAL A 28 -14.87 -55.51 7.74
C VAL A 28 -13.62 -54.69 7.42
N SER A 29 -12.67 -55.27 6.68
CA SER A 29 -11.45 -54.55 6.27
C SER A 29 -11.75 -53.39 5.34
N GLY A 30 -12.68 -53.57 4.39
CA GLY A 30 -13.16 -52.51 3.50
C GLY A 30 -13.86 -51.37 4.24
N LEU A 31 -14.68 -51.70 5.26
CA LEU A 31 -15.35 -50.70 6.10
C LEU A 31 -14.35 -49.88 6.93
N ILE A 32 -13.36 -50.54 7.55
CA ILE A 32 -12.30 -49.85 8.33
C ILE A 32 -11.43 -48.99 7.40
N GLY A 33 -11.05 -49.50 6.22
CA GLY A 33 -10.30 -48.75 5.22
C GLY A 33 -11.05 -47.52 4.71
N GLY A 34 -12.36 -47.64 4.44
CA GLY A 34 -13.21 -46.52 4.02
C GLY A 34 -13.37 -45.44 5.11
N LEU A 35 -13.55 -45.84 6.37
CA LEU A 35 -13.62 -44.91 7.50
C LEU A 35 -12.29 -44.20 7.76
N ALA A 36 -11.16 -44.91 7.62
CA ALA A 36 -9.83 -44.32 7.74
C ALA A 36 -9.52 -43.35 6.59
N ALA A 37 -9.89 -43.70 5.35
CA ALA A 37 -9.70 -42.86 4.17
C ALA A 37 -10.56 -41.58 4.23
N GLY A 38 -11.81 -41.67 4.69
CA GLY A 38 -12.68 -40.49 4.88
C GLY A 38 -12.08 -39.50 5.90
N ARG A 39 -11.61 -40.00 7.04
CA ARG A 39 -10.96 -39.15 8.07
C ARG A 39 -9.65 -38.53 7.57
N ALA A 40 -8.85 -39.26 6.79
CA ALA A 40 -7.63 -38.71 6.19
C ALA A 40 -7.96 -37.61 5.17
N SER A 41 -8.99 -37.79 4.34
CA SER A 41 -9.46 -36.79 3.38
C SER A 41 -9.97 -35.51 4.07
N ASP A 42 -10.70 -35.65 5.18
CA ASP A 42 -11.20 -34.52 5.97
C ASP A 42 -10.05 -33.72 6.61
N ILE A 43 -9.02 -34.40 7.11
CA ILE A 43 -7.83 -33.76 7.69
C ILE A 43 -7.04 -33.01 6.60
N VAL A 44 -6.83 -33.62 5.43
CA VAL A 44 -6.13 -32.99 4.31
C VAL A 44 -6.92 -31.77 3.81
N THR A 45 -8.24 -31.87 3.69
CA THR A 45 -9.10 -30.75 3.28
C THR A 45 -9.07 -29.62 4.31
N ARG A 46 -9.09 -29.95 5.61
CA ARG A 46 -9.00 -28.96 6.69
C ARG A 46 -7.64 -28.24 6.67
N ASN A 47 -6.55 -28.97 6.49
CA ASN A 47 -5.21 -28.39 6.40
C ASN A 47 -5.08 -27.49 5.16
N ALA A 48 -5.57 -27.93 4.00
CA ALA A 48 -5.58 -27.12 2.79
C ALA A 48 -6.40 -25.82 2.98
N ASN A 49 -7.56 -25.89 3.64
CA ASN A 49 -8.37 -24.70 3.94
C ASN A 49 -7.64 -23.74 4.90
N VAL A 50 -6.93 -24.26 5.90
CA VAL A 50 -6.10 -23.45 6.81
C VAL A 50 -4.95 -22.79 6.07
N ASP A 51 -4.27 -23.52 5.18
CA ASP A 51 -3.17 -22.98 4.38
C ASP A 51 -3.64 -21.91 3.40
N ILE A 52 -4.80 -22.10 2.76
CA ILE A 52 -5.43 -21.08 1.91
C ILE A 52 -5.82 -19.84 2.72
N ALA A 53 -6.40 -20.02 3.91
CA ALA A 53 -6.75 -18.89 4.79
C ALA A 53 -5.49 -18.12 5.22
N ASN A 54 -4.41 -18.82 5.58
CA ASN A 54 -3.14 -18.21 5.94
C ASN A 54 -2.48 -17.48 4.76
N ALA A 55 -2.54 -18.06 3.55
CA ALA A 55 -2.02 -17.43 2.34
C ALA A 55 -2.81 -16.17 1.98
N ASN A 56 -4.13 -16.21 2.09
CA ASN A 56 -4.99 -15.04 1.86
C ASN A 56 -4.72 -13.92 2.87
N ALA A 57 -4.57 -14.25 4.16
CA ALA A 57 -4.22 -13.27 5.19
C ALA A 57 -2.87 -12.59 4.92
N ARG A 58 -1.84 -13.37 4.51
CA ARG A 58 -0.53 -12.81 4.12
C ARG A 58 -0.61 -11.95 2.87
N LEU A 59 -1.43 -12.32 1.89
CA LEU A 59 -1.62 -11.55 0.65
C LEU A 59 -2.35 -10.23 0.92
N GLU A 60 -3.35 -10.23 1.79
CA GLU A 60 -4.05 -9.01 2.22
C GLU A 60 -3.12 -8.08 3.00
N GLN A 61 -2.30 -8.64 3.90
CA GLN A 61 -1.27 -7.88 4.61
C GLN A 61 -0.23 -7.28 3.66
N ALA A 62 0.27 -8.07 2.70
CA ALA A 62 1.23 -7.59 1.70
C ALA A 62 0.63 -6.49 0.79
N LYS A 63 -0.66 -6.59 0.45
CA LYS A 63 -1.37 -5.53 -0.29
C LYS A 63 -1.46 -4.25 0.53
N LEU A 64 -1.84 -4.33 1.81
CA LEU A 64 -1.89 -3.18 2.71
C LEU A 64 -0.52 -2.53 2.87
N GLU A 65 0.55 -3.32 3.01
CA GLU A 65 1.92 -2.82 3.07
C GLU A 65 2.32 -2.17 1.74
N THR A 66 1.99 -2.77 0.60
CA THR A 66 2.25 -2.20 -0.72
C THR A 66 1.49 -0.89 -0.93
N GLU A 67 0.25 -0.80 -0.48
CA GLU A 67 -0.55 0.44 -0.56
C GLU A 67 -0.03 1.52 0.38
N LYS A 68 0.42 1.16 1.59
CA LYS A 68 1.11 2.08 2.50
C LYS A 68 2.39 2.60 1.88
N LEU A 69 3.23 1.71 1.35
CA LEU A 69 4.44 2.09 0.63
C LEU A 69 4.08 2.99 -0.57
N LYS A 70 3.10 2.62 -1.40
CA LYS A 70 2.67 3.48 -2.52
C LYS A 70 2.22 4.87 -2.05
N LYS A 71 1.48 4.97 -0.95
CA LYS A 71 1.12 6.27 -0.33
C LYS A 71 2.34 7.03 0.18
N GLU A 72 3.33 6.33 0.73
CA GLU A 72 4.63 6.91 1.13
C GLU A 72 5.49 7.32 -0.07
N PHE A 73 5.30 6.69 -1.24
CA PHE A 73 5.99 7.02 -2.48
C PHE A 73 5.26 8.09 -3.33
N SER A 74 3.95 8.28 -3.16
CA SER A 74 3.12 9.11 -4.05
C SER A 74 3.20 10.62 -3.84
N TRP A 75 3.78 11.10 -2.73
CA TRP A 75 3.83 12.55 -2.46
C TRP A 75 4.82 13.32 -3.38
N ARG A 76 5.58 12.64 -4.24
CA ARG A 76 6.54 13.24 -5.20
C ARG A 76 6.08 13.24 -6.67
N GLU A 77 4.87 12.76 -6.92
CA GLU A 77 4.20 12.94 -8.20
C GLU A 77 2.87 13.66 -7.96
N ILE A 78 2.61 14.71 -8.72
CA ILE A 78 1.31 15.37 -8.70
C ILE A 78 0.42 14.69 -9.73
N GLY A 79 -0.52 13.88 -9.25
CA GLY A 79 -1.56 13.28 -10.08
C GLY A 79 -2.57 14.33 -10.57
N GLN A 80 -3.34 13.99 -11.60
CA GLN A 80 -4.35 14.91 -12.17
C GLN A 80 -5.36 15.38 -11.12
N SER A 81 -5.88 14.47 -10.29
CA SER A 81 -6.83 14.83 -9.23
C SER A 81 -6.25 15.82 -8.22
N GLN A 82 -4.97 15.69 -7.88
CA GLN A 82 -4.29 16.62 -6.97
C GLN A 82 -4.09 17.98 -7.64
N ASN A 83 -3.76 18.01 -8.94
CA ASN A 83 -3.67 19.24 -9.71
C ASN A 83 -5.03 19.97 -9.75
N ASP A 84 -6.13 19.23 -9.97
CA ASP A 84 -7.48 19.80 -9.99
C ASP A 84 -7.85 20.40 -8.62
N GLU A 85 -7.49 19.76 -7.50
CA GLU A 85 -7.72 20.31 -6.15
C GLU A 85 -6.92 21.60 -5.89
N ILE A 86 -5.64 21.63 -6.29
CA ILE A 86 -4.80 22.83 -6.21
C ILE A 86 -5.44 23.95 -7.01
N LYS A 87 -5.85 23.65 -8.26
CA LYS A 87 -6.48 24.61 -9.16
C LYS A 87 -7.79 25.14 -8.59
N ASN A 88 -8.65 24.29 -8.06
CA ASN A 88 -9.95 24.70 -7.51
C ASN A 88 -9.81 25.69 -6.34
N ILE A 89 -8.81 25.51 -5.47
CA ILE A 89 -8.63 26.35 -4.27
C ILE A 89 -7.90 27.66 -4.58
N ILE A 90 -7.00 27.64 -5.56
CA ILE A 90 -6.12 28.77 -5.86
C ILE A 90 -6.64 29.61 -7.03
N SER A 91 -7.52 29.08 -7.89
CA SER A 91 -8.09 29.81 -9.02
C SER A 91 -8.62 31.20 -8.63
N GLY A 92 -8.26 32.20 -9.43
CA GLY A 92 -8.62 33.60 -9.20
C GLY A 92 -7.73 34.35 -8.19
N LYS A 93 -6.75 33.67 -7.57
CA LYS A 93 -5.75 34.29 -6.71
C LYS A 93 -4.43 34.41 -7.46
N SER A 94 -3.88 35.63 -7.50
CA SER A 94 -2.60 35.90 -8.15
C SER A 94 -1.66 36.57 -7.16
N PHE A 95 -0.54 35.91 -6.88
CA PHE A 95 0.57 36.43 -6.11
C PHE A 95 1.87 35.79 -6.62
N PRO A 96 3.02 36.47 -6.53
CA PRO A 96 4.28 35.94 -7.02
C PRO A 96 4.80 34.84 -6.09
N VAL A 97 5.14 33.70 -6.67
CA VAL A 97 5.66 32.52 -5.97
C VAL A 97 7.05 32.17 -6.49
N THR A 98 8.00 31.96 -5.60
CA THR A 98 9.28 31.31 -5.89
C THR A 98 9.26 29.89 -5.34
N ILE A 99 9.68 28.93 -6.15
CA ILE A 99 9.78 27.53 -5.73
C ILE A 99 11.26 27.16 -5.64
N SER A 100 11.66 26.66 -4.49
CA SER A 100 13.01 26.14 -4.26
C SER A 100 12.97 24.69 -3.82
N TRP A 101 14.05 23.97 -4.05
CA TRP A 101 14.20 22.57 -3.63
C TRP A 101 15.62 22.31 -3.15
N THR A 102 15.83 21.20 -2.46
CA THR A 102 17.17 20.84 -2.00
C THR A 102 18.11 20.52 -3.17
N ALA A 103 19.26 21.18 -3.24
CA ALA A 103 20.26 20.92 -4.25
C ALA A 103 20.76 19.48 -4.18
N GLY A 104 20.82 18.79 -5.33
CA GLY A 104 21.20 17.37 -5.41
C GLY A 104 20.03 16.38 -5.30
N ASP A 105 18.83 16.81 -4.91
CA ASP A 105 17.62 15.97 -4.91
C ASP A 105 16.91 16.05 -6.28
N SER A 106 17.20 15.10 -7.17
CA SER A 106 16.61 15.05 -8.51
C SER A 106 15.09 14.90 -8.46
N GLU A 107 14.57 14.10 -7.53
CA GLU A 107 13.14 13.92 -7.34
C GLU A 107 12.48 15.20 -6.80
N GLY A 108 13.11 15.87 -5.83
CA GLY A 108 12.66 17.17 -5.32
C GLY A 108 12.59 18.22 -6.43
N SER A 109 13.58 18.22 -7.34
CA SER A 109 13.57 19.10 -8.51
C SER A 109 12.44 18.79 -9.50
N HIS A 110 12.12 17.51 -9.69
CA HIS A 110 11.02 17.08 -10.55
C HIS A 110 9.67 17.48 -9.96
N PHE A 111 9.46 17.20 -8.67
CA PHE A 111 8.24 17.59 -7.96
C PHE A 111 8.05 19.11 -7.94
N ALA A 112 9.12 19.88 -7.70
CA ALA A 112 9.06 21.35 -7.75
C ALA A 112 8.56 21.87 -9.10
N ARG A 113 8.99 21.26 -10.22
CA ARG A 113 8.51 21.61 -11.57
C ARG A 113 7.05 21.24 -11.76
N GLN A 114 6.63 20.04 -11.36
CA GLN A 114 5.21 19.65 -11.42
C GLN A 114 4.33 20.59 -10.62
N LEU A 115 4.77 20.96 -9.41
CA LEU A 115 4.07 21.90 -8.54
C LEU A 115 3.98 23.28 -9.18
N GLY A 116 5.08 23.75 -9.77
CA GLY A 116 5.08 25.03 -10.48
C GLY A 116 4.15 25.05 -11.69
N ASN A 117 4.06 23.96 -12.44
CA ASN A 117 3.08 23.83 -13.53
C ASN A 117 1.65 23.86 -12.98
N ALA A 118 1.35 23.09 -11.93
CA ALA A 118 0.03 23.08 -11.29
C ALA A 118 -0.39 24.47 -10.79
N LEU A 119 0.53 25.21 -10.17
CA LEU A 119 0.30 26.58 -9.72
C LEU A 119 0.09 27.55 -10.90
N THR A 120 0.88 27.41 -11.97
CA THR A 120 0.73 28.22 -13.18
C THR A 120 -0.61 27.96 -13.87
N ASP A 121 -1.05 26.70 -13.95
CA ASP A 121 -2.35 26.28 -14.48
C ASP A 121 -3.53 26.82 -13.64
N ALA A 122 -3.29 27.08 -12.36
CA ALA A 122 -4.23 27.72 -11.45
C ALA A 122 -4.22 29.27 -11.53
N GLY A 123 -3.36 29.86 -12.36
CA GLY A 123 -3.23 31.32 -12.53
C GLY A 123 -2.28 32.01 -11.56
N VAL A 124 -1.47 31.26 -10.81
CA VAL A 124 -0.44 31.82 -9.91
C VAL A 124 0.80 32.17 -10.71
N SER A 125 1.41 33.32 -10.41
CA SER A 125 2.64 33.76 -11.06
C SER A 125 3.86 33.08 -10.41
N VAL A 126 4.38 32.02 -11.03
CA VAL A 126 5.63 31.39 -10.58
C VAL A 126 6.82 32.16 -11.18
N VAL A 127 7.49 32.96 -10.35
CA VAL A 127 8.51 33.93 -10.82
C VAL A 127 9.92 33.35 -10.87
N ALA A 128 10.21 32.29 -10.10
CA ALA A 128 11.54 31.70 -10.06
C ALA A 128 11.53 30.25 -9.58
N PHE A 129 12.53 29.51 -10.07
CA PHE A 129 12.89 28.15 -9.66
C PHE A 129 14.37 28.14 -9.26
N SER A 130 14.69 27.70 -8.04
CA SER A 130 16.09 27.67 -7.60
C SER A 130 16.44 26.46 -6.71
N PRO A 131 17.50 25.71 -7.03
CA PRO A 131 18.05 24.77 -6.05
C PRO A 131 18.65 25.56 -4.87
N MET A 132 18.49 25.03 -3.66
CA MET A 132 19.08 25.59 -2.44
C MET A 132 19.97 24.55 -1.78
N ALA A 133 21.22 24.94 -1.51
CA ALA A 133 22.08 24.19 -0.62
C ALA A 133 21.65 24.49 0.83
N LEU A 134 21.27 23.46 1.57
CA LEU A 134 20.93 23.60 2.99
C LEU A 134 22.22 23.62 3.81
N LEU A 135 22.47 24.73 4.50
CA LEU A 135 23.54 24.88 5.47
C LEU A 135 22.95 24.72 6.88
N GLY A 136 22.60 23.49 7.27
CA GLY A 136 21.98 23.22 8.57
C GLY A 136 21.06 22.00 8.58
N GLU A 137 20.00 22.08 9.38
CA GLU A 137 19.00 21.00 9.54
C GLU A 137 18.37 20.62 8.20
N GLU A 138 18.28 19.31 7.94
CA GLU A 138 17.62 18.78 6.76
C GLU A 138 16.14 19.18 6.76
N ALA A 139 15.76 19.98 5.77
CA ALA A 139 14.37 20.35 5.60
C ALA A 139 13.64 19.20 4.89
N HIS A 140 12.74 18.53 5.60
CA HIS A 140 11.86 17.50 5.06
C HIS A 140 10.46 18.07 4.75
N GLY A 141 9.84 17.54 3.68
CA GLY A 141 8.47 17.86 3.28
C GLY A 141 8.31 19.21 2.59
N LEU A 142 7.06 19.70 2.51
CA LEU A 142 6.75 21.02 1.96
C LEU A 142 6.80 22.09 3.03
N SER A 143 7.31 23.26 2.66
CA SER A 143 7.19 24.46 3.46
C SER A 143 6.75 25.66 2.63
N VAL A 144 5.99 26.54 3.27
CA VAL A 144 5.48 27.78 2.68
C VAL A 144 5.89 28.92 3.59
N GLY A 145 6.52 29.94 3.02
CA GLY A 145 6.82 31.17 3.72
C GLY A 145 6.38 32.40 2.95
N SER A 146 5.77 33.34 3.63
CA SER A 146 5.42 34.66 3.11
C SER A 146 5.28 35.61 4.30
N TRP A 147 5.23 36.92 4.04
CA TRP A 147 4.78 37.88 5.05
C TRP A 147 3.26 38.11 4.98
N ASN A 148 2.59 37.62 3.93
CA ASN A 148 1.14 37.67 3.79
C ASN A 148 0.52 36.36 4.30
N LYS A 149 -0.15 36.44 5.45
CA LYS A 149 -0.81 35.29 6.06
C LYS A 149 -1.90 34.67 5.16
N THR A 150 -2.61 35.48 4.37
CA THR A 150 -3.66 34.98 3.47
C THR A 150 -3.11 34.11 2.35
N GLU A 151 -1.92 34.44 1.83
CA GLU A 151 -1.21 33.64 0.82
C GLU A 151 -0.76 32.29 1.41
N ILE A 152 -0.19 32.31 2.62
CA ILE A 152 0.20 31.11 3.36
C ILE A 152 -1.01 30.20 3.61
N ASP A 153 -2.10 30.77 4.14
CA ASP A 153 -3.29 30.01 4.50
C ASP A 153 -3.94 29.41 3.24
N THR A 154 -3.94 30.15 2.13
CA THR A 154 -4.41 29.67 0.82
C THR A 154 -3.58 28.49 0.32
N LEU A 155 -2.26 28.62 0.26
CA LEU A 155 -1.38 27.54 -0.22
C LEU A 155 -1.43 26.32 0.70
N SER A 156 -1.48 26.55 2.01
CA SER A 156 -1.59 25.48 3.00
C SER A 156 -2.90 24.71 2.83
N ALA A 157 -4.02 25.41 2.62
CA ALA A 157 -5.31 24.77 2.35
C ALA A 157 -5.27 23.94 1.05
N ALA A 158 -4.67 24.48 -0.01
CA ALA A 158 -4.52 23.78 -1.29
C ALA A 158 -3.68 22.49 -1.14
N PHE A 159 -2.55 22.54 -0.43
CA PHE A 159 -1.69 21.37 -0.23
C PHE A 159 -2.33 20.31 0.65
N ILE A 160 -3.10 20.70 1.67
CA ILE A 160 -3.84 19.77 2.51
C ILE A 160 -4.93 19.08 1.70
N ALA A 161 -5.71 19.82 0.90
CA ALA A 161 -6.76 19.27 0.05
C ALA A 161 -6.21 18.31 -1.03
N ALA A 162 -5.07 18.66 -1.63
CA ALA A 162 -4.36 17.81 -2.58
C ALA A 162 -3.68 16.58 -1.95
N GLY A 163 -3.77 16.41 -0.62
CA GLY A 163 -3.23 15.26 0.09
C GLY A 163 -1.72 15.29 0.32
N PHE A 164 -1.04 16.43 0.13
CA PHE A 164 0.39 16.58 0.44
C PHE A 164 0.67 16.74 1.94
N GLY A 165 -0.38 16.83 2.76
CA GLY A 165 -0.29 17.08 4.19
C GLY A 165 -0.11 18.56 4.52
N LYS A 166 0.03 18.85 5.83
CA LYS A 166 0.17 20.23 6.32
C LYS A 166 1.61 20.72 6.08
N PRO A 167 1.85 21.77 5.29
CA PRO A 167 3.20 22.29 5.10
C PRO A 167 3.73 22.95 6.37
N LYS A 168 5.06 23.00 6.51
CA LYS A 168 5.71 23.84 7.51
C LYS A 168 5.52 25.30 7.11
N VAL A 169 5.07 26.14 8.04
CA VAL A 169 4.75 27.54 7.75
C VAL A 169 5.82 28.45 8.36
N LYS A 170 6.31 29.42 7.58
CA LYS A 170 7.23 30.45 8.05
C LYS A 170 6.69 31.84 7.71
N ILE A 171 6.26 32.59 8.72
CA ILE A 171 5.83 33.97 8.52
C ILE A 171 7.08 34.86 8.54
N TYR A 172 7.34 35.55 7.45
CA TYR A 172 8.43 36.52 7.37
C TYR A 172 7.99 37.87 7.92
N GLU A 173 8.92 38.62 8.48
CA GLU A 173 8.69 40.03 8.77
C GLU A 173 8.49 40.79 7.46
N LYS A 174 7.55 41.76 7.48
CA LYS A 174 7.29 42.59 6.31
C LYS A 174 8.58 43.36 5.96
N PRO A 175 9.07 43.28 4.72
CA PRO A 175 10.29 43.97 4.35
C PRO A 175 10.09 45.49 4.42
N ALA A 176 11.19 46.22 4.63
CA ALA A 176 11.17 47.67 4.64
C ALA A 176 10.66 48.23 3.29
N VAL A 177 10.03 49.40 3.35
CA VAL A 177 9.52 50.10 2.16
C VAL A 177 10.66 50.29 1.15
N GLY A 178 10.48 49.79 -0.07
CA GLY A 178 11.47 49.88 -1.16
C GLY A 178 12.23 48.59 -1.47
N GLN A 179 12.05 47.52 -0.69
CA GLN A 179 12.53 46.19 -1.08
C GLN A 179 11.57 45.51 -2.08
N PRO A 180 12.08 44.65 -2.97
CA PRO A 180 11.27 43.93 -3.95
C PRO A 180 10.07 43.26 -3.28
N GLY A 181 8.91 43.44 -3.91
CA GLY A 181 7.62 43.11 -3.32
C GLY A 181 7.42 41.62 -3.05
N SER A 182 6.29 41.37 -2.41
CA SER A 182 5.47 40.17 -2.33
C SER A 182 5.96 38.72 -2.42
N ILE A 183 7.23 38.31 -2.42
CA ILE A 183 7.52 36.94 -2.88
C ILE A 183 7.15 35.89 -1.82
N THR A 184 6.07 35.14 -2.09
CA THR A 184 5.79 33.89 -1.38
C THR A 184 6.81 32.83 -1.82
N HIS A 185 7.40 32.17 -0.85
CA HIS A 185 8.41 31.14 -1.05
C HIS A 185 7.81 29.77 -0.73
N ILE A 186 7.93 28.84 -1.66
CA ILE A 186 7.66 27.43 -1.44
C ILE A 186 8.99 26.70 -1.47
N PHE A 187 9.25 25.90 -0.45
CA PHE A 187 10.43 25.05 -0.42
C PHE A 187 10.04 23.58 -0.35
N VAL A 188 10.58 22.81 -1.29
CA VAL A 188 10.44 21.36 -1.44
C VAL A 188 11.66 20.69 -0.81
N GLY A 189 11.45 20.14 0.38
CA GLY A 189 12.47 19.42 1.12
C GLY A 189 12.66 17.96 0.72
N TYR A 190 13.59 17.32 1.41
CA TYR A 190 13.80 15.88 1.32
C TYR A 190 12.56 15.10 1.74
N ARG A 191 12.56 13.81 1.40
CA ARG A 191 11.56 12.89 1.93
C ARG A 191 11.61 12.85 3.43
N SER A 192 10.46 13.06 4.06
CA SER A 192 10.26 12.71 5.46
C SER A 192 10.45 11.20 5.56
N VAL A 193 11.58 10.76 6.12
CA VAL A 193 11.78 9.35 6.42
C VAL A 193 10.75 9.00 7.50
N PRO A 194 9.92 7.96 7.33
CA PRO A 194 9.06 7.53 8.41
C PRO A 194 9.95 7.23 9.62
N VAL A 195 9.69 7.91 10.73
CA VAL A 195 10.36 7.60 11.99
C VAL A 195 9.88 6.21 12.37
N VAL A 196 10.69 5.19 12.07
CA VAL A 196 10.46 3.84 12.55
C VAL A 196 10.59 3.95 14.07
N GLY A 197 9.46 3.87 14.77
CA GLY A 197 9.45 3.94 16.23
C GLY A 197 10.37 2.86 16.78
N ASN A 198 11.40 3.28 17.50
CA ASN A 198 12.25 2.38 18.30
C ASN A 198 11.47 1.86 19.50
#